data_AF-A0A9E7TKZ7-F1
#
_entry.id   AF-A0A9E7TKZ7-F1
#
_cell.length_a   1.000
_cell.length_b   1.000
_cell.length_c   1.000
_cell.angle_alpha   90.00
_cell.angle_beta   90.00
_cell.angle_gamma   90.00
#
_symmetry.space_group_name_H-M   'P 1'
#
loop_
_entity.id
_entity.type
_entity.pdbx_description
1 polymer ?
#
loop_
_entity_poly.entity_id
_entity_poly.type
_entity_poly.pdbx_seq_one_letter_code
_entity_poly.pdbx_strand_id
1 'polypeptide(L)'
;MTDKKLIRNSTAEFLIFTAEGGEESIEVRYEDETIWLSQKMMAVLFDVNVRTINEHLKNIYASGELSHKATIRNFRIVQTEGNHEVTREIDHYSLDAIIPGFTRTCASG
;
A
#
# COMPACT_ATOMS: atom_id res chain seq x y z
N MET A 1 -11.27 -17.73 -0.17
CA MET A 1 -9.97 -18.34 0.22
C MET A 1 -8.90 -17.57 -0.52
N THR A 2 -8.28 -16.59 0.13
CA THR A 2 -7.31 -15.69 -0.52
C THR A 2 -5.94 -16.38 -0.59
N ASP A 3 -5.55 -16.88 -1.77
CA ASP A 3 -4.22 -17.42 -2.03
C ASP A 3 -3.17 -16.29 -1.98
N LYS A 4 -2.49 -16.17 -0.84
CA LYS A 4 -1.34 -15.27 -0.68
C LYS A 4 -0.10 -15.97 -1.21
N LYS A 5 0.49 -15.47 -2.30
CA LYS A 5 1.73 -16.02 -2.87
C LYS A 5 2.91 -15.11 -2.52
N LEU A 6 3.86 -15.65 -1.78
CA LEU A 6 5.16 -15.02 -1.53
C LEU A 6 6.11 -15.33 -2.69
N ILE A 7 6.68 -14.29 -3.31
CA ILE A 7 7.72 -14.43 -4.34
C ILE A 7 9.02 -13.84 -3.79
N ARG A 8 10.10 -14.63 -3.85
CA ARG A 8 11.44 -14.23 -3.38
C ARG A 8 12.37 -14.02 -4.57
N ASN A 9 12.91 -12.82 -4.70
CA ASN A 9 14.09 -12.54 -5.52
C ASN A 9 15.28 -12.28 -4.58
N SER A 10 16.51 -12.49 -5.03
CA SER A 10 17.76 -12.42 -4.26
C SER A 10 18.00 -11.10 -3.51
N THR A 11 17.20 -10.07 -3.79
CA THR A 11 17.36 -8.70 -3.28
C THR A 11 16.06 -8.09 -2.71
N ALA A 12 14.91 -8.76 -2.83
CA ALA A 12 13.63 -8.23 -2.34
C ALA A 12 12.56 -9.33 -2.17
N GLU A 13 11.74 -9.16 -1.13
CA GLU A 13 10.57 -10.01 -0.87
C GLU A 13 9.30 -9.26 -1.26
N PHE A 14 8.45 -9.92 -2.05
CA PHE A 14 7.18 -9.37 -2.50
C PHE A 14 6.03 -10.33 -2.19
N LEU A 15 4.89 -9.75 -1.87
CA LEU A 15 3.61 -10.42 -1.66
C LEU A 15 2.67 -10.05 -2.80
N ILE A 16 2.05 -11.05 -3.42
CA ILE A 16 0.94 -10.82 -4.35
C ILE A 16 -0.36 -11.03 -3.60
N PHE A 17 -1.18 -9.97 -3.55
CA PHE A 17 -2.54 -10.04 -3.06
C PHE A 17 -3.49 -10.08 -4.26
N THR A 18 -4.31 -11.12 -4.34
CA THR A 18 -5.34 -11.27 -5.37
C THR A 18 -6.70 -11.06 -4.74
N ALA A 19 -7.52 -10.20 -5.35
CA ALA A 19 -8.91 -10.00 -4.91
C ALA A 19 -9.69 -11.33 -5.01
N GLU A 20 -10.73 -11.52 -4.18
CA GLU A 20 -11.52 -12.77 -4.16
C GLU A 20 -12.27 -13.07 -5.47
N GLY A 21 -12.26 -12.15 -6.45
CA GLY A 21 -12.76 -12.35 -7.82
C GLY A 21 -11.70 -12.70 -8.88
N GLY A 22 -10.41 -12.71 -8.54
CA GLY A 22 -9.32 -13.09 -9.45
C GLY A 22 -8.95 -12.08 -10.55
N GLU A 23 -9.72 -11.01 -10.73
CA GLU A 23 -9.50 -10.05 -11.83
C GLU A 23 -8.44 -8.97 -11.52
N GLU A 24 -8.21 -8.63 -10.25
CA GLU A 24 -7.19 -7.66 -9.84
C GLU A 24 -6.22 -8.26 -8.81
N SER A 25 -4.93 -8.14 -9.10
CA SER A 25 -3.84 -8.48 -8.19
C SER A 25 -2.93 -7.29 -7.96
N ILE A 26 -2.54 -7.05 -6.71
CA ILE A 26 -1.51 -6.07 -6.36
C ILE A 26 -0.24 -6.79 -5.91
N GLU A 27 0.90 -6.31 -6.41
CA GLU A 27 2.21 -6.69 -5.93
C GLU A 27 2.65 -5.68 -4.87
N VAL A 28 3.03 -6.17 -3.70
CA VAL A 28 3.33 -5.34 -2.54
C VAL A 28 4.67 -5.77 -1.97
N ARG A 29 5.42 -4.82 -1.41
CA ARG A 29 6.74 -5.13 -0.86
C ARG A 29 6.61 -5.60 0.58
N TYR A 30 7.30 -6.70 0.90
CA TYR A 30 7.43 -7.20 2.26
C TYR A 30 8.87 -6.99 2.71
N GLU A 31 9.08 -6.22 3.76
CA GLU A 31 10.42 -5.89 4.25
C GLU A 31 10.35 -5.61 5.75
N ASP A 32 11.30 -6.15 6.51
CA ASP A 32 11.36 -6.01 7.98
C ASP A 32 10.03 -6.38 8.66
N GLU A 33 9.44 -7.50 8.26
CA GLU A 33 8.13 -7.98 8.73
C GLU A 33 6.96 -7.01 8.47
N THR A 34 7.18 -5.99 7.65
CA THR A 34 6.21 -4.94 7.33
C THR A 34 5.79 -5.01 5.88
N ILE A 35 4.50 -4.84 5.62
CA ILE A 35 3.94 -4.72 4.27
C ILE A 35 3.90 -3.24 3.88
N TRP A 36 4.51 -2.92 2.73
CA TRP A 36 4.59 -1.56 2.20
C TRP A 36 3.75 -1.40 0.94
N LEU A 37 2.84 -0.42 0.97
CA LEU A 37 1.84 -0.18 -0.08
C LEU A 37 1.82 1.29 -0.51
N SER A 38 1.73 1.55 -1.81
CA SER A 38 1.37 2.89 -2.28
C SER A 38 -0.11 3.20 -2.03
N GLN A 39 -0.52 4.48 -2.04
CA GLN A 39 -1.93 4.87 -1.89
C GLN A 39 -2.84 4.21 -2.95
N LYS A 40 -2.32 3.97 -4.16
CA LYS A 40 -3.03 3.27 -5.22
C LYS A 40 -3.24 1.79 -4.90
N MET A 41 -2.21 1.12 -4.38
CA MET A 41 -2.33 -0.29 -3.99
C MET A 41 -3.29 -0.47 -2.82
N MET A 42 -3.28 0.45 -1.84
CA MET A 42 -4.27 0.44 -0.76
C MET A 42 -5.69 0.64 -1.27
N ALA A 43 -5.90 1.54 -2.22
CA ALA A 43 -7.20 1.79 -2.82
C ALA A 43 -7.78 0.51 -3.43
N VAL A 44 -6.96 -0.27 -4.16
CA VAL A 44 -7.34 -1.58 -4.69
C VAL A 44 -7.56 -2.59 -3.57
N LEU A 45 -6.65 -2.68 -2.59
CA LEU A 45 -6.74 -3.65 -1.49
C LEU A 45 -8.02 -3.50 -0.66
N PHE A 46 -8.47 -2.27 -0.44
CA PHE A 46 -9.66 -1.96 0.36
C PHE A 46 -10.90 -1.65 -0.48
N ASP A 47 -10.83 -1.79 -1.80
CA ASP A 47 -11.91 -1.46 -2.74
C ASP A 47 -12.51 -0.05 -2.51
N VAL A 48 -11.61 0.95 -2.43
CA VAL A 48 -11.98 2.37 -2.26
C VAL A 48 -11.25 3.25 -3.24
N ASN A 49 -11.67 4.51 -3.36
CA ASN A 49 -10.95 5.49 -4.17
C ASN A 49 -9.64 5.92 -3.48
N VAL A 50 -8.60 6.22 -4.27
CA VAL A 50 -7.34 6.81 -3.78
C VAL A 50 -7.57 8.10 -2.97
N ARG A 51 -8.59 8.89 -3.33
CA ARG A 51 -8.99 10.08 -2.56
C ARG A 51 -9.39 9.73 -1.12
N THR A 52 -10.09 8.62 -0.91
CA THR A 52 -10.47 8.13 0.41
C THR A 52 -9.24 7.76 1.23
N ILE A 53 -8.26 7.08 0.61
CA ILE A 53 -6.97 6.77 1.25
C ILE A 53 -6.23 8.06 1.63
N ASN A 54 -6.20 9.06 0.74
CA ASN A 54 -5.54 10.33 0.99
C ASN A 54 -6.15 11.08 2.19
N GLU A 55 -7.48 11.15 2.24
CA GLU A 55 -8.21 11.77 3.35
C GLU A 55 -7.96 11.01 4.66
N HIS A 56 -7.97 9.68 4.60
CA HIS A 56 -7.74 8.83 5.74
C HIS A 56 -6.35 9.05 6.36
N LEU A 57 -5.31 9.07 5.53
CA LEU A 57 -3.94 9.35 5.96
C LEU A 57 -3.82 10.74 6.59
N LYS A 58 -4.43 11.77 5.98
CA LYS A 58 -4.44 13.13 6.56
C LYS A 58 -5.06 13.16 7.94
N ASN A 59 -6.20 12.49 8.13
CA ASN A 59 -6.91 12.46 9.41
C ASN A 59 -6.11 11.76 10.50
N ILE A 60 -5.52 10.60 10.20
CA ILE A 60 -4.63 9.88 11.12
C ILE A 60 -3.47 10.76 11.57
N TYR A 61 -2.83 11.46 10.63
CA TYR A 61 -1.68 12.30 10.98
C TYR A 61 -2.11 13.56 11.74
N ALA A 62 -3.28 14.11 11.44
CA ALA A 62 -3.85 15.24 12.17
C ALA A 62 -4.26 14.87 13.60
N SER A 63 -4.77 13.65 13.83
CA SER A 63 -5.10 13.16 15.17
C SER A 63 -3.86 12.77 15.99
N GLY A 64 -2.70 12.67 15.35
CA GLY A 64 -1.45 12.25 15.99
C GLY A 64 -1.39 10.75 16.29
N GLU A 65 -2.33 9.95 15.77
CA GLU A 65 -2.36 8.50 15.94
C GLU A 65 -1.15 7.80 15.31
N LEU A 66 -0.55 8.42 14.28
CA LEU A 66 0.69 7.93 13.67
C LEU A 66 1.72 9.04 13.53
N SER A 67 2.98 8.65 13.72
CA SER A 67 4.12 9.50 13.36
C SER A 67 4.52 9.27 11.89
N HIS A 68 4.72 10.37 11.14
CA HIS A 68 5.12 10.31 9.73
C HIS A 68 6.42 9.53 9.48
N LYS A 69 7.39 9.64 10.39
CA LYS A 69 8.76 9.11 10.18
C LYS A 69 8.85 7.58 10.27
N ALA A 70 7.96 6.92 11.00
CA ALA A 70 7.99 5.46 11.16
C ALA A 70 7.10 4.73 10.13
N THR A 71 6.24 5.46 9.42
CA THR A 71 5.13 4.87 8.65
C THR A 71 5.27 5.01 7.14
N ILE A 72 6.26 5.78 6.66
CA ILE A 72 6.48 6.07 5.24
C ILE A 72 7.88 5.64 4.82
N ARG A 73 7.98 4.92 3.70
CA ARG A 73 9.23 4.66 2.97
C ARG A 73 9.10 5.12 1.53
N ASN A 74 10.14 5.79 1.02
CA ASN A 74 10.22 6.16 -0.38
C ASN A 74 10.87 5.04 -1.18
N PHE A 75 10.12 4.48 -2.13
CA PHE A 75 10.66 3.49 -3.05
C PHE A 75 10.77 4.09 -4.43
N ARG A 76 11.94 3.91 -5.03
CA ARG A 76 12.18 4.21 -6.43
C ARG A 76 11.45 3.20 -7.29
N ILE A 77 10.49 3.66 -8.09
CA ILE A 77 9.84 2.85 -9.12
C ILE A 77 10.33 3.33 -10.48
N VAL A 78 10.83 2.40 -11.28
CA VAL A 78 11.10 2.62 -12.70
C VAL A 78 9.88 2.13 -13.47
N GLN A 79 9.25 3.02 -14.23
CA GLN A 79 8.21 2.66 -15.19
C GLN A 79 8.69 3.01 -16.59
N THR A 80 8.48 2.09 -17.54
CA THR A 80 8.73 2.37 -18.95
C THR A 80 7.50 3.06 -19.53
N GLU A 81 7.62 4.33 -19.89
CA GLU A 81 6.57 5.10 -20.56
C GLU A 81 6.98 5.34 -22.02
N GLY A 82 6.38 4.59 -22.94
CA GLY A 82 6.77 4.59 -24.35
C GLY A 82 8.18 4.03 -24.55
N ASN A 83 9.09 4.82 -25.11
CA ASN A 83 10.49 4.43 -25.31
C ASN A 83 11.42 4.86 -24.16
N HIS A 84 10.91 5.55 -23.13
CA HIS A 84 11.73 6.14 -22.07
C HIS A 84 11.45 5.48 -20.72
N GLU A 85 12.50 5.30 -19.92
CA GLU A 85 12.36 4.91 -18.51
C GLU A 85 12.13 6.16 -17.66
N VAL A 86 10.99 6.20 -16.98
CA VAL A 86 10.63 7.22 -16.01
C VAL A 86 10.86 6.67 -14.62
N THR A 87 11.77 7.30 -13.89
CA THR A 87 12.00 6.99 -12.49
C THR A 87 11.22 7.97 -11.63
N ARG A 88 10.39 7.45 -10.72
CA ARG A 88 9.69 8.26 -9.73
C ARG A 88 9.85 7.69 -8.33
N GLU A 89 10.00 8.58 -7.36
CA GLU A 89 9.91 8.20 -5.94
C GLU A 89 8.43 8.17 -5.57
N ILE A 90 8.01 7.05 -4.98
CA ILE A 90 6.64 6.89 -4.50
C ILE A 90 6.69 6.57 -3.02
N ASP A 91 5.96 7.35 -2.25
CA ASP A 91 5.68 7.06 -0.84
C ASP A 91 4.88 5.76 -0.72
N HIS A 92 5.44 4.82 0.04
CA HIS A 92 4.73 3.63 0.48
C HIS A 92 4.53 3.71 1.98
N TYR A 93 3.39 3.19 2.41
CA TYR A 93 2.94 3.26 3.78
C TYR A 93 2.84 1.85 4.34
N SER A 94 3.17 1.72 5.63
CA SER A 94 3.02 0.45 6.34
C SER A 94 1.54 0.10 6.47
N LEU A 95 1.17 -1.11 6.04
CA LEU A 95 -0.20 -1.61 6.15
C LEU A 95 -0.69 -1.62 7.62
N ASP A 96 0.17 -2.05 8.55
CA ASP A 96 -0.15 -2.11 9.99
C ASP A 96 -0.45 -0.75 10.58
N ALA A 97 0.14 0.30 10.01
CA ALA A 97 -0.11 1.67 10.40
C ALA A 97 -1.53 2.12 9.98
N ILE A 98 -2.04 1.60 8.85
CA ILE A 98 -3.28 2.08 8.22
C ILE A 98 -4.51 1.27 8.67
N ILE A 99 -4.37 -0.03 8.94
CA ILE A 99 -5.48 -0.92 9.34
C ILE A 99 -6.30 -0.35 10.53
N PRO A 100 -5.70 0.15 11.63
CA PRO A 100 -6.45 0.60 12.80
C PRO A 100 -7.38 1.79 12.52
N GLY A 101 -6.96 2.71 11.64
CA GLY A 101 -7.79 3.85 11.26
C GLY A 101 -8.93 3.46 10.33
N PHE A 102 -8.68 2.52 9.41
CA PHE A 102 -9.65 2.19 8.37
C PHE A 102 -10.91 1.54 8.95
N THR A 103 -10.73 0.62 9.91
CA THR A 103 -11.85 -0.06 10.62
C THR A 103 -12.74 0.91 11.42
N ARG A 104 -12.18 2.00 11.96
CA ARG A 104 -12.96 3.05 12.65
C ARG A 104 -13.82 3.87 11.69
N THR A 105 -13.38 4.03 10.43
CA THR A 105 -14.09 4.85 9.45
C THR A 105 -15.28 4.09 8.85
N CYS A 106 -15.13 2.78 8.62
CA CYS A 106 -16.19 1.94 8.04
C CYS A 106 -17.33 1.57 9.01
N ALA A 107 -17.13 1.69 10.33
CA ALA A 107 -18.16 1.38 11.33
C ALA A 107 -19.22 2.49 11.52
N SER A 108 -19.11 3.59 10.78
CA SER A 108 -19.97 4.77 10.89
C SER A 108 -20.90 4.99 9.68
N GLY A 109 -20.99 4.01 8.76
CA GLY A 109 -21.85 4.05 7.57
C GLY A 109 -23.09 3.19 7.71
#